data_AF-A0A6S7KPU3-F1
#
_entry.id   AF-A0A6S7KPU3-F1
#
_cell.length_a   1.000
_cell.length_b   1.000
_cell.length_c   1.000
_cell.angle_alpha   90.00
_cell.angle_beta   90.00
_cell.angle_gamma   90.00
#
_symmetry.space_group_name_H-M   'P 1'
#
loop_
_entity.id
_entity.type
_entity.pdbx_description
1 polymer ?
#
loop_
_entity_poly.entity_id
_entity_poly.type
_entity_poly.pdbx_seq_one_letter_code
_entity_poly.pdbx_strand_id
1 'polypeptide(L)'
;MSDEERFKDCDPFSMRCMNENCQEQYVYDLSSENKVIDYSRCSKCKVMFRQEVAMNRLTLLIRKHVKKYYAAWMICDDLSCGQLTRDVPSVPQRGASFCVCKRGHVYPEYNDTTLYTQLLYYQRLFEIDNKELLRAVENKKDSLAWFSAIHGYVTNLIENNSYSEVDLSKLFQILLPTK
;
A
#
# COMPACT_ATOMS: atom_id res chain seq x y z
N MET A 1 5.53 -15.49 -8.17
CA MET A 1 4.38 -14.57 -8.13
C MET A 1 4.78 -13.33 -8.90
N SER A 2 4.01 -12.95 -9.91
CA SER A 2 4.28 -11.72 -10.68
C SER A 2 3.81 -10.48 -9.89
N ASP A 3 4.23 -9.28 -10.31
CA ASP A 3 3.78 -8.04 -9.68
C ASP A 3 2.26 -7.86 -9.85
N GLU A 4 1.69 -8.28 -10.99
CA GLU A 4 0.26 -8.22 -11.24
C GLU A 4 -0.55 -9.09 -10.27
N GLU A 5 -0.08 -10.32 -9.99
CA GLU A 5 -0.71 -11.21 -9.03
C GLU A 5 -0.58 -10.68 -7.60
N ARG A 6 0.60 -10.13 -7.26
CA ARG A 6 0.89 -9.61 -5.93
C ARG A 6 0.02 -8.43 -5.56
N PHE A 7 -0.22 -7.53 -6.52
CA PHE A 7 -0.86 -6.25 -6.28
C PHE A 7 -2.30 -6.17 -6.79
N LYS A 8 -2.88 -7.30 -7.19
CA LYS A 8 -4.25 -7.39 -7.72
C LYS A 8 -5.31 -6.72 -6.85
N ASP A 9 -5.19 -6.87 -5.53
CA ASP A 9 -6.17 -6.37 -4.55
C ASP A 9 -5.76 -5.01 -3.93
N CYS A 10 -4.74 -4.34 -4.48
CA CYS A 10 -4.27 -3.04 -3.98
C CYS A 10 -5.09 -1.87 -4.55
N ASP A 11 -5.36 -0.87 -3.72
CA ASP A 11 -5.99 0.38 -4.11
C ASP A 11 -5.00 1.24 -4.93
N PRO A 12 -5.39 1.71 -6.13
CA PRO A 12 -4.52 2.48 -7.00
C PRO A 12 -4.19 3.87 -6.44
N PHE A 13 -3.07 4.45 -6.88
CA PHE A 13 -2.71 5.81 -6.50
C PHE A 13 -3.53 6.81 -7.33
N SER A 14 -4.30 7.66 -6.66
CA SER A 14 -5.10 8.69 -7.34
C SER A 14 -4.68 10.09 -6.94
N MET A 15 -4.62 11.02 -7.88
CA MET A 15 -4.35 12.44 -7.62
C MET A 15 -5.07 13.35 -8.60
N ARG A 16 -5.32 14.59 -8.19
CA ARG A 16 -5.98 15.61 -9.00
C ARG A 16 -4.97 16.66 -9.45
N CYS A 17 -5.10 17.13 -10.68
CA CYS A 17 -4.34 18.30 -11.14
C CYS A 17 -4.77 19.56 -10.38
N MET A 18 -3.81 20.27 -9.77
CA MET A 18 -4.06 21.50 -9.02
C MET A 18 -4.14 22.75 -9.92
N ASN A 19 -3.99 22.60 -11.24
CA ASN A 19 -4.19 23.71 -12.17
C ASN A 19 -5.69 23.98 -12.32
N GLU A 20 -6.10 25.23 -12.06
CA GLU A 20 -7.49 25.70 -12.05
C GLU A 20 -8.23 25.39 -13.36
N ASN A 21 -7.53 25.47 -14.49
CA ASN A 21 -8.12 25.22 -15.82
C ASN A 21 -8.18 23.73 -16.22
N CYS A 22 -7.64 22.83 -15.39
CA CYS A 22 -7.53 21.41 -15.72
C CYS A 22 -8.36 20.54 -14.78
N GLN A 23 -8.08 20.60 -13.47
CA GLN A 23 -8.73 19.84 -12.38
C GLN A 23 -8.97 18.33 -12.61
N GLU A 24 -8.31 17.76 -13.60
CA GLU A 24 -8.48 16.37 -14.04
C GLU A 24 -7.99 15.41 -12.94
N GLN A 25 -8.71 14.30 -12.77
CA GLN A 25 -8.35 13.26 -11.83
C GLN A 25 -7.61 12.13 -12.56
N TYR A 26 -6.48 11.75 -12.01
CA TYR A 26 -5.64 10.66 -12.51
C TYR A 26 -5.66 9.50 -11.53
N VAL A 27 -5.69 8.30 -12.09
CA VAL A 27 -5.54 7.04 -11.37
C VAL A 27 -4.38 6.30 -12.00
N TYR A 28 -3.36 6.03 -11.20
CA TYR A 28 -2.14 5.35 -11.58
C TYR A 28 -2.20 3.94 -11.02
N ASP A 29 -2.13 2.98 -11.93
CA ASP A 29 -2.24 1.56 -11.61
C ASP A 29 -1.24 0.76 -12.44
N LEU A 30 -0.54 -0.16 -11.77
CA LEU A 30 0.40 -1.11 -12.39
C LEU A 30 -0.32 -2.11 -13.31
N SER A 31 -1.58 -2.42 -13.02
CA SER A 31 -2.39 -3.43 -13.72
C SER A 31 -3.12 -2.91 -14.95
N SER A 32 -3.15 -1.58 -15.18
CA SER A 32 -3.86 -0.99 -16.30
C SER A 32 -3.15 -1.25 -17.64
N GLU A 33 -3.89 -1.56 -18.70
CA GLU A 33 -3.34 -1.69 -20.07
C GLU A 33 -3.00 -0.32 -20.69
N ASN A 34 -3.71 0.74 -20.26
CA ASN A 34 -3.49 2.13 -20.69
C ASN A 34 -2.65 2.90 -19.65
N LYS A 35 -1.44 2.40 -19.36
CA LYS A 35 -0.57 3.02 -18.36
C LYS A 35 -0.20 4.43 -18.79
N VAL A 36 -0.64 5.45 -18.04
CA VAL A 36 -0.06 6.80 -18.14
C VAL A 36 1.31 6.71 -17.49
N ILE A 37 2.37 6.49 -18.26
CA ILE A 37 3.68 6.13 -17.72
C ILE A 37 4.33 7.30 -16.96
N ASP A 38 4.16 8.54 -17.41
CA ASP A 38 4.76 9.72 -16.75
C ASP A 38 3.80 10.32 -15.72
N TYR A 39 4.00 9.94 -14.45
CA TYR A 39 3.19 10.42 -13.32
C TYR A 39 3.58 11.82 -12.86
N SER A 40 4.73 12.32 -13.32
CA SER A 40 5.28 13.62 -12.87
C SER A 40 4.53 14.81 -13.47
N ARG A 41 3.75 14.60 -14.55
CA ARG A 41 3.10 15.65 -15.32
C ARG A 41 1.65 15.33 -15.63
N CYS A 42 0.84 16.37 -15.71
CA CYS A 42 -0.54 16.26 -16.16
C CYS A 42 -0.60 15.91 -17.65
N SER A 43 -1.37 14.88 -18.03
CA SER A 43 -1.50 14.48 -19.43
C SER A 43 -2.17 15.54 -20.31
N LYS A 44 -3.06 16.35 -19.72
CA LYS A 44 -3.88 17.37 -20.41
C LYS A 44 -3.16 18.72 -20.50
N CYS A 45 -2.72 19.28 -19.37
CA CYS A 45 -2.09 20.62 -19.34
C CYS A 45 -0.56 20.59 -19.35
N LYS A 46 0.07 19.40 -19.31
CA LYS A 46 1.54 19.19 -19.34
C LYS A 46 2.33 19.83 -18.19
N VAL A 47 1.64 20.47 -17.25
CA VAL A 47 2.22 21.04 -16.03
C VAL A 47 2.78 19.91 -15.16
N MET A 48 4.00 20.10 -14.69
CA MET A 48 4.66 19.20 -13.75
C MET A 48 4.03 19.35 -12.37
N PHE A 49 3.69 18.23 -11.75
CA PHE A 49 3.19 18.21 -10.39
C PHE A 49 4.31 18.53 -9.42
N ARG A 50 4.02 19.40 -8.46
CA ARG A 50 4.89 19.65 -7.31
C ARG A 50 5.07 18.35 -6.51
N GLN A 51 6.30 18.05 -6.12
CA GLN A 51 6.62 16.84 -5.35
C GLN A 51 5.80 16.79 -4.05
N GLU A 52 5.63 17.93 -3.38
CA GLU A 52 4.92 18.02 -2.11
C GLU A 52 3.44 17.68 -2.26
N VAL A 53 2.82 18.00 -3.40
CA VAL A 53 1.41 17.66 -3.66
C VAL A 53 1.25 16.15 -3.78
N ALA A 54 2.15 15.49 -4.49
CA ALA A 54 2.12 14.04 -4.64
C ALA A 54 2.43 13.32 -3.31
N MET A 55 3.46 13.77 -2.58
CA MET A 55 3.80 13.26 -1.25
C MET A 55 2.63 13.42 -0.28
N ASN A 56 2.03 14.61 -0.18
CA ASN A 56 0.88 14.83 0.69
C ASN A 56 -0.31 13.94 0.32
N ARG A 57 -0.59 13.78 -0.98
CA ARG A 57 -1.66 12.89 -1.44
C ARG A 57 -1.38 11.45 -1.02
N LEU A 58 -0.15 11.00 -1.16
CA LEU A 58 0.29 9.67 -0.79
C LEU A 58 0.20 9.46 0.74
N THR A 59 0.60 10.44 1.54
CA THR A 59 0.41 10.43 3.00
C THR A 59 -1.06 10.24 3.37
N LEU A 60 -1.97 10.93 2.70
CA LEU A 60 -3.41 10.81 2.98
C LEU A 60 -3.95 9.42 2.64
N LEU A 61 -3.53 8.85 1.52
CA LEU A 61 -3.90 7.49 1.12
C LEU A 61 -3.34 6.45 2.08
N ILE A 62 -2.05 6.53 2.43
CA ILE A 62 -1.42 5.65 3.41
C ILE A 62 -2.13 5.74 4.77
N ARG A 63 -2.40 6.96 5.26
CA ARG A 63 -3.13 7.16 6.52
C ARG A 63 -4.54 6.57 6.47
N LYS A 64 -5.21 6.56 5.31
CA LYS A 64 -6.51 5.89 5.14
C LYS A 64 -6.37 4.37 5.36
N HIS A 65 -5.36 3.73 4.76
CA HIS A 65 -5.11 2.30 4.95
C HIS A 65 -4.70 1.94 6.37
N VAL A 66 -3.83 2.74 6.99
CA VAL A 66 -3.44 2.57 8.39
C VAL A 66 -4.65 2.70 9.31
N LYS A 67 -5.53 3.69 9.08
CA LYS A 67 -6.80 3.82 9.82
C LYS A 67 -7.73 2.62 9.60
N LYS A 68 -7.79 2.07 8.39
CA LYS A 68 -8.59 0.87 8.09
C LYS A 68 -8.07 -0.33 8.89
N TYR A 69 -6.75 -0.54 8.91
CA TYR A 69 -6.11 -1.59 9.70
C TYR A 69 -6.41 -1.44 11.20
N TYR A 70 -6.17 -0.27 11.78
CA TYR A 70 -6.42 -0.02 13.20
C TYR A 70 -7.90 0.13 13.58
N ALA A 71 -8.81 0.19 12.60
CA ALA A 71 -10.23 0.05 12.90
C ALA A 71 -10.55 -1.36 13.46
N ALA A 72 -9.68 -2.35 13.19
CA ALA A 72 -9.74 -3.71 13.70
C ALA A 72 -11.09 -4.38 13.46
N TRP A 73 -11.64 -4.18 12.25
CA TRP A 73 -12.83 -4.88 11.82
C TRP A 73 -12.52 -6.37 11.63
N MET A 74 -13.40 -7.21 12.16
CA MET A 74 -13.32 -8.66 12.15
C MET A 74 -14.54 -9.22 11.43
N ILE A 75 -14.31 -10.15 10.50
CA ILE A 75 -15.34 -10.82 9.70
C ILE A 75 -15.37 -12.32 10.00
N CYS A 76 -16.57 -12.91 10.03
CA CYS A 76 -16.75 -14.35 10.18
C CYS A 76 -16.51 -15.09 8.84
N ASP A 77 -15.81 -16.23 8.89
CA ASP A 77 -15.59 -17.13 7.75
C ASP A 77 -16.83 -17.93 7.30
N ASP A 78 -17.83 -18.09 8.17
CA ASP A 78 -19.12 -18.70 7.83
C ASP A 78 -19.94 -17.75 6.95
N LEU A 79 -20.07 -18.09 5.66
CA LEU A 79 -20.84 -17.35 4.65
C LEU A 79 -22.30 -17.10 5.05
N SER A 80 -22.88 -17.97 5.88
CA SER A 80 -24.26 -17.83 6.36
C SER A 80 -24.40 -16.89 7.56
N CYS A 81 -23.28 -16.51 8.20
CA CYS A 81 -23.27 -15.64 9.37
C CYS A 81 -23.16 -14.16 8.99
N GLY A 82 -22.19 -13.79 8.13
CA GLY A 82 -21.97 -12.41 7.71
C GLY A 82 -21.64 -11.42 8.84
N GLN A 83 -21.22 -11.90 10.02
CA GLN A 83 -20.94 -11.04 11.17
C GLN A 83 -19.70 -10.17 10.91
N LEU A 84 -19.86 -8.87 11.15
CA LEU A 84 -18.81 -7.86 11.09
C LEU A 84 -18.78 -7.12 12.44
N THR A 85 -17.67 -7.23 13.17
CA THR A 85 -17.55 -6.67 14.53
C THR A 85 -16.18 -6.05 14.77
N ARG A 86 -16.09 -5.17 15.76
CA ARG A 86 -14.82 -4.65 16.31
C ARG A 86 -14.51 -5.22 17.69
N ASP A 87 -15.43 -6.00 18.24
CA ASP A 87 -15.24 -6.65 19.53
C ASP A 87 -14.26 -7.80 19.35
N VAL A 88 -13.14 -7.72 20.03
CA VAL A 88 -12.14 -8.79 20.08
C VAL A 88 -12.65 -9.86 21.05
N PRO A 89 -12.93 -11.10 20.59
CA PRO A 89 -13.39 -12.14 21.49
C PRO A 89 -12.31 -12.46 22.53
N SER A 90 -12.72 -12.58 23.79
CA SER A 90 -11.81 -12.68 24.95
C SER A 90 -11.03 -14.00 25.03
N VAL A 91 -11.37 -15.01 24.22
CA VAL A 91 -10.73 -16.33 24.26
C VAL A 91 -10.33 -16.77 22.86
N PRO A 92 -9.06 -16.54 22.45
CA PRO A 92 -8.53 -17.19 21.26
C PRO A 92 -8.35 -18.69 21.55
N GLN A 93 -8.93 -19.55 20.71
CA GLN A 93 -8.63 -20.98 20.73
C GLN A 93 -7.70 -21.27 19.55
N ARG A 94 -6.47 -21.72 19.82
CA ARG A 94 -5.46 -22.04 18.79
C ARG A 94 -5.16 -20.89 17.80
N GLY A 95 -5.17 -19.66 18.29
CA GLY A 95 -4.84 -18.48 17.47
C GLY A 95 -5.98 -17.92 16.62
N ALA A 96 -7.18 -18.51 16.69
CA ALA A 96 -8.39 -17.97 16.07
C ALA A 96 -9.44 -17.63 17.13
N SER A 97 -10.18 -16.55 16.91
CA SER A 97 -11.26 -16.13 17.81
C SER A 97 -12.59 -16.69 17.30
N PHE A 98 -13.39 -17.28 18.18
CA PHE A 98 -14.71 -17.80 17.79
C PHE A 98 -15.70 -16.67 17.49
N CYS A 99 -16.50 -16.87 16.45
CA CYS A 99 -17.64 -16.01 16.19
C CYS A 99 -18.77 -16.29 17.19
N VAL A 100 -19.60 -15.28 17.47
CA VAL A 100 -20.79 -15.39 18.33
C VAL A 100 -21.78 -16.43 17.80
N CYS A 101 -21.80 -16.68 16.48
CA CYS A 101 -22.64 -17.72 15.87
C CYS A 101 -22.23 -19.15 16.25
N LYS A 102 -21.02 -19.36 16.81
CA LYS A 102 -20.43 -20.67 17.15
C LYS A 102 -20.25 -21.64 15.97
N ARG A 103 -20.45 -21.18 14.73
CA ARG A 103 -20.30 -21.98 13.50
C ARG A 103 -19.03 -21.65 12.72
N GLY A 104 -18.32 -20.59 13.10
CA GLY A 104 -17.13 -20.10 12.42
C GLY A 104 -16.21 -19.31 13.33
N HIS A 105 -15.13 -18.84 12.74
CA HIS A 105 -14.11 -18.01 13.39
C HIS A 105 -14.15 -16.59 12.80
N VAL A 106 -13.68 -15.62 13.57
CA VAL A 106 -13.50 -14.25 13.11
C VAL A 106 -12.04 -13.97 12.81
N TYR A 107 -11.80 -13.26 11.72
CA TYR A 107 -10.47 -12.85 11.26
C TYR A 107 -10.49 -11.36 10.87
N PRO A 108 -9.34 -10.68 10.86
CA PRO A 108 -9.27 -9.29 10.42
C PRO A 108 -9.76 -9.15 8.98
N GLU A 109 -10.70 -8.23 8.73
CA GLU A 109 -11.15 -7.84 7.38
C GLU A 109 -10.01 -7.19 6.60
N TYR A 110 -9.12 -6.49 7.31
CA TYR A 110 -7.93 -5.86 6.74
C TYR A 110 -6.72 -6.23 7.60
N ASN A 111 -5.97 -7.24 7.16
CA ASN A 111 -4.83 -7.76 7.90
C ASN A 111 -3.54 -6.96 7.63
N ASP A 112 -2.52 -7.25 8.43
CA ASP A 112 -1.17 -6.68 8.36
C ASP A 112 -0.51 -6.88 6.98
N THR A 113 -0.68 -8.07 6.40
CA THR A 113 -0.12 -8.46 5.10
C THR A 113 -0.77 -7.64 3.97
N THR A 114 -2.08 -7.40 4.03
CA THR A 114 -2.79 -6.55 3.08
C THR A 114 -2.34 -5.09 3.19
N LEU A 115 -2.17 -4.57 4.41
CA LEU A 115 -1.61 -3.22 4.61
C LEU A 115 -0.19 -3.13 4.05
N TYR A 116 0.68 -4.08 4.39
CA TYR A 116 2.07 -4.08 3.94
C TYR A 116 2.17 -4.19 2.41
N THR A 117 1.37 -5.06 1.79
CA THR A 117 1.31 -5.22 0.33
C THR A 117 0.84 -3.93 -0.35
N GLN A 118 -0.12 -3.20 0.24
CA GLN A 118 -0.54 -1.89 -0.24
C GLN A 118 0.57 -0.83 -0.19
N LEU A 119 1.40 -0.83 0.86
CA LEU A 119 2.52 0.11 0.97
C LEU A 119 3.60 -0.21 -0.08
N LEU A 120 3.92 -1.49 -0.26
CA LEU A 120 4.85 -1.94 -1.29
C LEU A 120 4.34 -1.63 -2.70
N TYR A 121 3.04 -1.74 -2.93
CA TYR A 121 2.42 -1.32 -4.18
C TYR A 121 2.68 0.16 -4.47
N TYR A 122 2.47 1.03 -3.47
CA TYR A 122 2.77 2.45 -3.63
C TYR A 122 4.25 2.73 -3.85
N GLN A 123 5.16 1.99 -3.20
CA GLN A 123 6.59 2.10 -3.46
C GLN A 123 6.91 1.71 -4.92
N ARG A 124 6.39 0.57 -5.37
CA ARG A 124 6.59 0.02 -6.72
C ARG A 124 6.12 0.96 -7.82
N LEU A 125 5.04 1.70 -7.61
CA LEU A 125 4.53 2.71 -8.55
C LEU A 125 5.55 3.81 -8.88
N PHE A 126 6.46 4.14 -7.96
CA PHE A 126 7.44 5.21 -8.13
C PHE A 126 8.88 4.71 -8.36
N GLU A 127 9.05 3.39 -8.49
CA GLU A 127 10.36 2.78 -8.69
C GLU A 127 10.86 2.96 -10.13
N ILE A 128 12.05 3.53 -10.28
CA ILE A 128 12.62 3.91 -11.57
C ILE A 128 13.11 2.70 -12.37
N ASP A 129 13.20 1.51 -11.77
CA ASP A 129 13.67 0.30 -12.46
C ASP A 129 12.65 -0.28 -13.45
N ASN A 130 11.45 0.30 -13.53
CA ASN A 130 10.48 -0.05 -14.55
C ASN A 130 10.97 0.44 -15.94
N LYS A 131 11.31 -0.50 -16.83
CA LYS A 131 11.79 -0.22 -18.20
C LYS A 131 10.86 0.68 -19.01
N GLU A 132 9.55 0.61 -18.78
CA GLU A 132 8.57 1.47 -19.45
C GLU A 132 8.70 2.91 -18.94
N LEU A 133 8.82 3.08 -17.61
CA LEU A 133 9.06 4.37 -16.97
C LEU A 133 10.36 5.00 -17.45
N LEU A 134 11.45 4.23 -17.46
CA LEU A 134 12.73 4.69 -17.97
C LEU A 134 12.60 5.24 -19.38
N ARG A 135 11.98 4.50 -20.29
CA ARG A 135 11.77 4.99 -21.68
C ARG A 135 10.96 6.27 -21.76
N ALA A 136 9.95 6.45 -20.90
CA ALA A 136 9.11 7.65 -20.91
C ALA A 136 9.80 8.89 -20.31
N VAL A 137 10.83 8.67 -19.48
CA VAL A 137 11.44 9.67 -18.60
C VAL A 137 12.94 9.88 -18.86
N GLU A 138 13.60 9.04 -19.69
CA GLU A 138 15.06 9.00 -19.92
C GLU A 138 15.67 10.38 -20.23
N ASN A 139 14.97 11.19 -21.03
CA ASN A 139 15.43 12.52 -21.45
C ASN A 139 14.95 13.67 -20.53
N LYS A 140 14.23 13.37 -19.45
CA LYS A 140 13.60 14.33 -18.54
C LYS A 140 14.19 14.22 -17.13
N LYS A 141 15.31 14.90 -16.90
CA LYS A 141 16.02 14.88 -15.61
C LYS A 141 15.15 15.31 -14.43
N ASP A 142 14.25 16.27 -14.66
CA ASP A 142 13.28 16.77 -13.68
C ASP A 142 12.27 15.70 -13.27
N SER A 143 11.75 14.94 -14.23
CA SER A 143 10.85 13.82 -13.98
C SER A 143 11.57 12.67 -13.23
N LEU A 144 12.82 12.34 -13.57
CA LEU A 144 13.62 11.36 -12.81
C LEU A 144 13.79 11.79 -11.34
N ALA A 145 14.14 13.06 -11.11
CA ALA A 145 14.28 13.60 -9.76
C ALA A 145 12.95 13.56 -8.99
N TRP A 146 11.83 13.79 -9.67
CA TRP A 146 10.49 13.70 -9.08
C TRP A 146 10.14 12.28 -8.62
N PHE A 147 10.37 11.27 -9.47
CA PHE A 147 10.15 9.87 -9.10
C PHE A 147 11.05 9.43 -7.95
N SER A 148 12.34 9.77 -8.02
CA SER A 148 13.31 9.43 -6.98
C SER A 148 12.94 10.06 -5.62
N ALA A 149 12.48 11.32 -5.61
CA ALA A 149 12.05 11.98 -4.39
C ALA A 149 10.83 11.30 -3.75
N ILE A 150 9.83 10.93 -4.54
CA ILE A 150 8.62 10.26 -4.00
C ILE A 150 8.92 8.83 -3.58
N HIS A 151 9.71 8.10 -4.37
CA HIS A 151 10.16 6.75 -4.00
C HIS A 151 10.95 6.77 -2.68
N GLY A 152 11.86 7.72 -2.51
CA GLY A 152 12.60 7.90 -1.25
C GLY A 152 11.68 8.22 -0.08
N TYR A 153 10.66 9.04 -0.28
CA TYR A 153 9.65 9.34 0.73
C TYR A 153 8.86 8.10 1.18
N VAL A 154 8.40 7.27 0.24
CA VAL A 154 7.67 6.03 0.57
C VAL A 154 8.57 5.00 1.24
N THR A 155 9.78 4.83 0.72
CA THR A 155 10.78 3.90 1.28
C THR A 155 11.06 4.24 2.74
N ASN A 156 11.33 5.52 3.05
CA ASN A 156 11.55 5.96 4.43
C ASN A 156 10.33 5.73 5.32
N LEU A 157 9.11 5.91 4.78
CA LEU A 157 7.89 5.61 5.52
C LEU A 157 7.78 4.12 5.85
N ILE A 158 8.09 3.24 4.90
CA ILE A 158 8.06 1.79 5.10
C ILE A 158 9.12 1.34 6.10
N GLU A 159 10.35 1.84 5.98
CA GLU A 159 11.47 1.51 6.89
C GLU A 159 11.19 1.91 8.35
N ASN A 160 10.44 3.00 8.56
CA ASN A 160 10.02 3.41 9.90
C ASN A 160 8.87 2.56 10.47
N ASN A 161 8.32 1.61 9.72
CA ASN A 161 7.34 0.66 10.23
C ASN A 161 8.04 -0.64 10.66
N SER A 162 7.78 -1.09 11.90
CA SER A 162 8.41 -2.30 12.48
C SER A 162 8.17 -3.61 11.72
N TYR A 163 7.30 -3.62 10.71
CA TYR A 163 7.00 -4.81 9.89
C TYR A 163 7.99 -5.03 8.74
N SER A 164 8.82 -4.05 8.37
CA SER A 164 9.86 -4.23 7.34
C SER A 164 11.13 -4.89 7.88
N GLU A 165 11.27 -5.02 9.20
CA GLU A 165 12.45 -5.56 9.84
C GLU A 165 12.20 -6.96 10.40
N VAL A 166 13.02 -7.92 9.98
CA VAL A 166 13.08 -9.25 10.58
C VAL A 166 14.31 -9.33 11.46
N ASP A 167 14.10 -9.29 12.78
CA ASP A 167 15.15 -9.47 13.77
C ASP A 167 15.59 -10.95 13.81
N LEU A 168 16.63 -11.26 13.05
CA LEU A 168 17.19 -12.62 12.97
C LEU A 168 17.71 -13.10 14.34
N SER A 169 18.20 -12.20 15.19
CA SER A 169 18.67 -12.58 16.51
C SER A 169 17.54 -13.10 17.38
N LYS A 170 16.37 -12.45 17.37
CA LYS A 170 15.15 -12.97 18.03
C LYS A 170 14.66 -14.26 17.39
N LEU A 171 14.66 -14.35 16.05
CA LEU A 171 14.18 -15.53 15.34
C LEU A 171 14.99 -16.78 15.68
N PHE A 172 16.32 -16.65 15.72
CA PHE A 172 17.24 -17.75 16.01
C PHE A 172 17.60 -17.89 17.50
N GLN A 173 17.00 -17.08 18.39
CA GLN A 173 17.27 -17.14 19.83
C GLN A 173 16.97 -18.52 20.43
N ILE A 174 15.96 -19.22 19.90
CA ILE A 174 15.56 -20.57 20.34
C ILE A 174 16.59 -21.64 19.91
N LEU A 175 17.37 -21.36 18.85
CA LEU A 175 18.38 -22.26 18.29
C LEU A 175 19.78 -22.01 18.86
N LEU A 176 19.98 -20.88 19.55
CA LEU A 176 21.24 -20.55 20.21
C LEU A 176 21.18 -20.97 21.68
N PRO A 177 22.14 -21.76 22.19
CA PRO A 177 22.18 -22.14 23.59
C PRO A 177 22.32 -20.89 24.46
N THR A 178 21.39 -20.69 25.38
CA THR A 178 21.48 -19.66 26.41
C THR A 178 22.69 -19.95 27.29
N LYS A 179 23.66 -19.04 27.34
CA LYS A 179 24.76 -19.07 28.31
C LYS A 179 24.25 -18.85 29.73
#